data_AF-A0A8J4VCE1-F1
#
_entry.id   AF-A0A8J4VCE1-F1
#
_cell.length_a   1.000
_cell.length_b   1.000
_cell.length_c   1.000
_cell.angle_alpha   90.00
_cell.angle_beta   90.00
_cell.angle_gamma   90.00
#
_symmetry.space_group_name_H-M   'P 1'
#
loop_
_entity.id
_entity.type
_entity.pdbx_description
1 polymer ?
#
loop_
_entity_poly.entity_id
_entity_poly.type
_entity_poly.pdbx_seq_one_letter_code
_entity_poly.pdbx_strand_id
1 'polypeptide(L)'
;MTMRHSLRLMSPPTLLILVLLGFEVIGGGRASRLNRWESGVRMPTEKDDAEDFDGEVGTRWAVLVAGSSGYGNYRHQADICHAYQLLKKDGLKEENIVVFMYDDIANNELNPRPGIIINHPQGSDVYAGVPKVPFNFLSIDNMDIEYSLPYRIMVLM
;
A
#
# COMPACT_ATOMS: atom_id res chain seq x y z
N MET A 1 69.22 4.17 -40.55
CA MET A 1 68.29 5.30 -40.73
C MET A 1 67.22 5.16 -39.65
N THR A 2 67.49 5.74 -38.48
CA THR A 2 66.78 5.39 -37.23
C THR A 2 65.82 6.52 -36.89
N MET A 3 64.53 6.36 -37.23
CA MET A 3 63.49 7.33 -36.87
C MET A 3 63.23 7.28 -35.36
N ARG A 4 63.65 8.32 -34.64
CA ARG A 4 63.29 8.51 -33.24
C ARG A 4 61.84 9.03 -33.20
N HIS A 5 60.91 8.22 -32.69
CA HIS A 5 59.56 8.69 -32.36
C HIS A 5 59.64 9.71 -31.23
N SER A 6 59.49 11.00 -31.56
CA SER A 6 59.24 12.05 -30.57
C SER A 6 57.87 11.82 -29.94
N LEU A 7 57.82 11.27 -28.72
CA LEU A 7 56.63 11.40 -27.87
C LEU A 7 56.49 12.88 -27.49
N ARG A 8 55.57 13.59 -28.14
CA ARG A 8 55.15 14.92 -27.70
C ARG A 8 54.33 14.72 -26.41
N LEU A 9 54.87 15.14 -25.27
CA LEU A 9 54.10 15.21 -24.02
C LEU A 9 52.86 16.07 -24.28
N MET A 10 51.69 15.48 -24.05
CA MET A 10 50.41 16.17 -24.15
C MET A 10 50.34 17.24 -23.05
N SER A 11 49.85 18.44 -23.37
CA SER A 11 49.83 19.53 -22.40
C SER A 11 48.82 19.23 -21.27
N PRO A 12 49.07 19.65 -20.02
CA PRO A 12 48.16 19.40 -18.90
C PRO A 12 46.67 19.73 -19.17
N PRO A 13 46.32 20.83 -19.88
CA PRO A 13 44.91 21.11 -20.16
C PRO A 13 44.28 20.18 -21.19
N THR A 14 45.06 19.58 -22.12
CA THR A 14 44.51 18.62 -23.09
C THR A 14 44.17 17.28 -22.45
N LEU A 15 44.90 16.87 -21.39
CA LEU A 15 44.54 15.68 -20.61
C LEU A 15 43.22 15.89 -19.85
N LEU A 16 43.02 17.06 -19.26
CA LEU A 16 41.84 17.36 -18.45
C LEU A 16 40.54 17.34 -19.30
N ILE A 17 40.59 17.87 -20.52
CA ILE A 17 39.44 17.88 -21.44
C ILE A 17 39.06 16.46 -21.87
N LEU A 18 40.04 15.59 -22.13
CA LEU A 18 39.78 14.19 -22.49
C LEU A 18 39.18 13.38 -21.32
N VAL A 19 39.58 13.67 -20.07
CA VAL A 19 38.98 13.06 -18.88
C VAL A 19 37.53 13.52 -18.70
N LEU A 20 37.24 14.80 -18.92
CA LEU A 20 35.88 15.34 -18.78
C LEU A 20 34.93 14.86 -19.89
N LEU A 21 35.42 14.71 -21.12
CA LEU A 21 34.63 14.15 -22.23
C LEU A 21 34.49 12.62 -22.18
N GLY A 22 35.42 11.91 -21.51
CA GLY A 22 35.35 10.46 -21.33
C GLY A 22 34.32 9.98 -20.31
N PHE A 23 33.85 10.85 -19.41
CA PHE A 23 32.91 10.48 -18.36
C PHE A 23 31.45 10.34 -18.81
N GLU A 24 31.07 10.84 -19.99
CA GLU A 24 29.70 10.71 -20.50
C GLU A 24 29.44 9.42 -21.30
N VAL A 25 30.47 8.63 -21.62
CA VAL A 25 30.32 7.48 -22.54
C VAL A 25 30.09 6.13 -21.81
N ILE A 26 30.08 6.11 -20.47
CA ILE A 26 29.78 4.89 -19.67
C ILE A 26 28.53 5.06 -18.78
N GLY A 27 27.82 6.20 -18.89
CA GLY A 27 26.64 6.52 -18.08
C GLY A 27 25.31 6.50 -18.84
N GLY A 28 25.15 5.63 -19.83
CA GLY A 28 23.87 5.48 -20.54
C GLY A 28 22.83 4.76 -19.68
N GLY A 29 21.95 5.49 -18.98
CA GLY A 29 20.85 4.84 -18.26
C GLY A 29 19.97 5.70 -17.35
N ARG A 30 19.11 6.53 -17.96
CA ARG A 30 17.79 6.98 -17.44
C ARG A 30 17.76 7.79 -16.14
N ALA A 31 17.78 9.12 -16.31
CA ALA A 31 17.05 10.05 -15.45
C ALA A 31 15.53 9.83 -15.62
N SER A 32 14.99 8.84 -14.91
CA SER A 32 13.55 8.69 -14.67
C SER A 32 13.22 9.32 -13.32
N ARG A 33 12.89 10.61 -13.40
CA ARG A 33 11.81 11.32 -12.70
C ARG A 33 11.45 10.87 -11.27
N LEU A 34 11.62 11.83 -10.36
CA LEU A 34 10.87 12.02 -9.11
C LEU A 34 9.47 11.41 -9.15
N ASN A 35 9.26 10.26 -8.49
CA ASN A 35 7.95 9.69 -8.07
C ASN A 35 8.16 8.68 -6.92
N ARG A 36 9.03 9.01 -5.96
CA ARG A 36 9.37 8.15 -4.80
C ARG A 36 8.20 8.04 -3.78
N TRP A 37 7.22 8.93 -3.83
CA TRP A 37 6.22 9.11 -2.75
C TRP A 37 4.81 8.53 -3.03
N GLU A 38 4.59 7.77 -4.10
CA GLU A 38 3.27 7.16 -4.39
C GLU A 38 3.23 5.61 -4.28
N SER A 39 4.30 4.95 -3.84
CA SER A 39 4.38 3.48 -3.85
C SER A 39 3.71 2.77 -2.66
N GLY A 40 2.90 3.48 -1.86
CA GLY A 40 2.23 2.94 -0.68
C GLY A 40 0.97 2.13 -1.00
N VAL A 41 0.38 2.32 -2.18
CA VAL A 41 -0.85 1.65 -2.59
C VAL A 41 -0.51 0.61 -3.67
N ARG A 42 -0.40 -0.66 -3.25
CA ARG A 42 -0.18 -1.81 -4.14
C ARG A 42 -1.53 -2.48 -4.41
N MET A 43 -1.84 -2.73 -5.68
CA MET A 43 -3.09 -3.41 -6.05
C MET A 43 -2.96 -4.92 -5.79
N PRO A 44 -4.01 -5.61 -5.31
CA PRO A 44 -3.97 -7.05 -5.06
C PRO A 44 -3.60 -7.92 -6.29
N THR A 45 -3.70 -7.36 -7.49
CA THR A 45 -3.57 -8.07 -8.77
C THR A 45 -2.22 -7.86 -9.48
N GLU A 46 -1.30 -7.10 -8.91
CA GLU A 46 0.04 -6.95 -9.50
C GLU A 46 0.80 -8.28 -9.37
N LYS A 47 0.99 -8.97 -10.50
CA LYS A 47 1.84 -10.16 -10.58
C LYS A 47 3.29 -9.67 -10.69
N ASP A 48 4.10 -10.09 -9.74
CA ASP A 48 5.53 -9.86 -9.78
C ASP A 48 6.13 -10.72 -10.91
N ASP A 49 6.86 -10.07 -11.82
CA ASP A 49 7.80 -10.76 -12.70
C ASP A 49 8.87 -11.36 -11.79
N ALA A 50 8.77 -12.66 -11.56
CA ALA A 50 9.56 -13.38 -10.56
C ALA A 50 11.06 -13.37 -10.92
N GLU A 51 11.78 -12.35 -10.43
CA GLU A 51 13.17 -12.51 -10.01
C GLU A 51 13.12 -13.37 -8.73
N ASP A 52 13.68 -14.58 -8.83
CA ASP A 52 13.71 -15.63 -7.81
C ASP A 52 14.57 -15.17 -6.61
N PHE A 53 14.01 -14.29 -5.80
CA PHE A 53 14.45 -14.10 -4.42
C PHE A 53 13.75 -15.19 -3.61
N ASP A 54 14.54 -16.08 -3.01
CA ASP A 54 14.19 -16.91 -1.85
C ASP A 54 13.76 -15.99 -0.70
N GLY A 55 12.62 -15.34 -0.89
CA GLY A 55 12.03 -14.38 0.01
C GLY A 55 10.91 -15.08 0.72
N GLU A 56 11.08 -15.32 2.02
CA GLU A 56 9.98 -15.65 2.90
C GLU A 56 8.77 -14.78 2.54
N VAL A 57 7.68 -15.41 2.09
CA VAL A 57 6.42 -14.71 1.90
C VAL A 57 5.98 -14.23 3.28
N GLY A 58 6.28 -12.97 3.58
CA GLY A 58 5.97 -12.35 4.86
C GLY A 58 4.47 -12.42 5.16
N THR A 59 4.13 -12.37 6.46
CA THR A 59 2.73 -12.40 6.88
C THR A 59 2.00 -11.14 6.41
N ARG A 60 0.93 -11.31 5.61
CA ARG A 60 0.06 -10.21 5.17
C ARG A 60 -0.84 -9.76 6.32
N TRP A 61 -1.09 -8.45 6.42
CA TRP A 61 -1.98 -7.79 7.39
C TRP A 61 -2.88 -6.76 6.70
N ALA A 62 -4.04 -6.48 7.27
CA ALA A 62 -4.94 -5.43 6.80
C ALA A 62 -5.58 -4.67 7.97
N VAL A 63 -5.78 -3.36 7.79
CA VAL A 63 -6.50 -2.51 8.75
C VAL A 63 -7.62 -1.81 8.00
N LEU A 64 -8.86 -2.07 8.42
CA LEU A 64 -10.07 -1.54 7.79
C LEU A 64 -10.74 -0.54 8.72
N VAL A 65 -11.06 0.66 8.24
CA VAL A 65 -11.58 1.75 9.08
C VAL A 65 -12.79 2.42 8.44
N ALA A 66 -13.95 2.35 9.12
CA ALA A 66 -15.11 3.15 8.78
C ALA A 66 -15.10 4.43 9.63
N GLY A 67 -14.70 5.56 9.04
CA GLY A 67 -14.50 6.84 9.74
C GLY A 67 -15.77 7.59 10.16
N SER A 68 -16.95 6.98 10.11
CA SER A 68 -18.22 7.67 10.42
C SER A 68 -19.29 6.75 11.01
N SER A 69 -20.23 7.35 11.72
CA SER A 69 -21.41 6.70 12.32
C SER A 69 -22.73 7.18 11.71
N GLY A 70 -23.83 6.56 12.14
CA GLY A 70 -25.19 6.92 11.79
C GLY A 70 -25.69 6.27 10.50
N TYR A 71 -26.99 5.97 10.45
CA TYR A 71 -27.59 5.24 9.32
C TYR A 71 -27.46 5.98 7.97
N GLY A 72 -27.38 7.31 7.96
CA GLY A 72 -27.10 8.08 6.74
C GLY A 72 -25.72 7.80 6.12
N ASN A 73 -24.79 7.24 6.90
CA ASN A 73 -23.45 6.83 6.49
C ASN A 73 -23.31 5.30 6.39
N TYR A 74 -24.43 4.58 6.25
CA TYR A 74 -24.49 3.12 6.08
C TYR A 74 -23.39 2.57 5.15
N ARG A 75 -23.16 3.23 4.00
CA ARG A 75 -22.19 2.81 2.98
C ARG A 75 -20.76 2.64 3.53
N HIS A 76 -20.31 3.49 4.46
CA HIS A 76 -18.93 3.42 4.95
C HIS A 76 -18.69 2.13 5.77
N GLN A 77 -19.65 1.70 6.59
CA GLN A 77 -19.53 0.43 7.31
C GLN A 77 -19.81 -0.78 6.41
N ALA A 78 -20.71 -0.64 5.43
CA ALA A 78 -20.97 -1.68 4.44
C ALA A 78 -19.74 -1.97 3.55
N ASP A 79 -18.98 -0.95 3.16
CA ASP A 79 -17.75 -1.06 2.39
C ASP A 79 -16.68 -1.83 3.15
N ILE A 80 -16.46 -1.47 4.42
CA ILE A 80 -15.49 -2.16 5.28
C ILE A 80 -15.89 -3.61 5.57
N CYS A 81 -17.18 -3.87 5.84
CA CYS A 81 -17.69 -5.24 5.99
C CYS A 81 -17.46 -6.06 4.70
N HIS A 82 -17.73 -5.49 3.53
CA HIS A 82 -17.49 -6.15 2.25
C HIS A 82 -16.00 -6.41 2.02
N ALA A 83 -15.13 -5.44 2.28
CA ALA A 83 -13.68 -5.60 2.18
C ALA A 83 -13.16 -6.72 3.09
N TYR A 84 -13.66 -6.83 4.32
CA TYR A 84 -13.33 -7.93 5.23
C TYR A 84 -13.66 -9.30 4.60
N GLN A 85 -14.87 -9.45 4.01
CA GLN A 85 -15.25 -10.71 3.38
C GLN A 85 -14.36 -11.06 2.18
N LEU A 86 -13.95 -10.06 1.40
CA LEU A 86 -13.03 -10.25 0.27
C LEU A 86 -11.65 -10.70 0.73
N LEU A 87 -11.09 -10.04 1.75
CA LEU A 87 -9.79 -10.39 2.31
C LEU A 87 -9.79 -11.79 2.93
N LYS A 88 -10.84 -12.15 3.66
CA LYS A 88 -11.01 -13.49 4.23
C LYS A 88 -11.13 -14.54 3.13
N LYS A 89 -11.87 -14.25 2.06
CA LYS A 89 -12.01 -15.13 0.88
C LYS A 89 -10.69 -15.30 0.11
N ASP A 90 -9.84 -14.27 0.09
CA ASP A 90 -8.48 -14.30 -0.50
C ASP A 90 -7.44 -15.01 0.41
N GLY A 91 -7.89 -15.61 1.52
CA GLY A 91 -7.05 -16.40 2.40
C GLY A 91 -6.26 -15.58 3.43
N LEU A 92 -6.59 -14.30 3.64
CA LEU A 92 -6.05 -13.56 4.76
C LEU A 92 -6.69 -14.07 6.06
N LYS A 93 -5.85 -14.43 7.04
CA LYS A 93 -6.33 -14.97 8.31
C LYS A 93 -7.03 -13.89 9.11
N GLU A 94 -8.09 -14.27 9.83
CA GLU A 94 -8.90 -13.33 10.62
C GLU A 94 -8.07 -12.61 11.68
N GLU A 95 -7.11 -13.28 12.31
CA GLU A 95 -6.19 -12.67 13.27
C GLU A 95 -5.32 -11.54 12.67
N ASN A 96 -5.20 -11.49 11.33
CA ASN A 96 -4.41 -10.49 10.62
C ASN A 96 -5.25 -9.34 10.04
N ILE A 97 -6.56 -9.30 10.33
CA ILE A 97 -7.47 -8.25 9.86
C ILE A 97 -8.02 -7.50 11.06
N VAL A 98 -7.62 -6.25 11.21
CA VAL A 98 -8.14 -5.37 12.26
C VAL A 98 -9.22 -4.48 11.66
N VAL A 99 -10.43 -4.52 12.23
CA VAL A 99 -11.58 -3.74 11.73
C VAL A 99 -12.05 -2.75 12.79
N PHE A 100 -12.09 -1.47 12.40
CA PHE A 100 -12.63 -0.37 13.17
C PHE A 100 -13.91 0.15 12.52
N MET A 101 -15.03 0.04 13.23
CA MET A 101 -16.31 0.62 12.83
C MET A 101 -17.19 0.89 14.05
N TYR A 102 -18.14 1.82 13.92
CA TYR A 102 -19.00 2.24 15.03
C TYR A 102 -20.00 1.17 15.44
N ASP A 103 -20.27 0.20 14.55
CA ASP A 103 -21.15 -0.94 14.79
C ASP A 103 -22.60 -0.55 15.14
N ASP A 104 -23.05 0.58 14.61
CA ASP A 104 -24.36 1.18 14.87
C ASP A 104 -25.37 1.03 13.71
N ILE A 105 -25.03 0.20 12.71
CA ILE A 105 -25.82 0.00 11.49
C ILE A 105 -26.67 -1.27 11.53
N ALA A 106 -26.08 -2.42 11.88
CA ALA A 106 -26.75 -3.72 11.78
C ALA A 106 -28.05 -3.78 12.60
N ASN A 107 -28.03 -3.23 13.81
CA ASN A 107 -29.18 -3.20 14.72
C ASN A 107 -29.85 -1.82 14.81
N ASN A 108 -29.60 -0.93 13.85
CA ASN A 108 -30.25 0.38 13.81
C ASN A 108 -31.76 0.23 13.61
N GLU A 109 -32.58 1.06 14.27
CA GLU A 109 -34.04 1.06 14.11
C GLU A 109 -34.49 1.31 12.66
N LEU A 110 -33.68 2.06 11.89
CA LEU A 110 -33.93 2.36 10.48
C LEU A 110 -33.51 1.23 9.54
N ASN A 111 -32.81 0.19 10.04
CA ASN A 111 -32.40 -0.94 9.22
C ASN A 111 -33.60 -1.89 8.99
N PRO A 112 -34.12 -2.02 7.75
CA PRO A 112 -35.26 -2.91 7.48
C PRO A 112 -34.90 -4.39 7.63
N ARG A 113 -33.62 -4.73 7.75
CA ARG A 113 -33.11 -6.09 7.92
C ARG A 113 -32.17 -6.13 9.14
N PRO A 114 -32.73 -6.20 10.37
CA PRO A 114 -31.91 -6.22 11.58
C PRO A 114 -30.86 -7.34 11.56
N GLY A 115 -29.64 -7.00 11.98
CA GLY A 115 -28.49 -7.91 12.01
C GLY A 115 -27.82 -8.14 10.65
N ILE A 116 -28.33 -7.55 9.56
CA ILE A 116 -27.81 -7.73 8.20
C ILE A 116 -27.30 -6.40 7.65
N ILE A 117 -26.13 -6.43 7.02
CA ILE A 117 -25.60 -5.33 6.21
C ILE A 117 -25.28 -5.88 4.82
N ILE A 118 -25.87 -5.30 3.78
CA ILE A 118 -25.54 -5.55 2.37
C ILE A 118 -24.70 -4.39 1.82
N ASN A 119 -23.79 -4.67 0.88
CA ASN A 119 -23.07 -3.65 0.11
C ASN A 119 -23.40 -3.67 -1.41
N HIS A 120 -24.49 -4.34 -1.77
CA HIS A 120 -25.03 -4.35 -3.14
C HIS A 120 -26.54 -4.63 -3.06
N PRO A 121 -27.40 -4.03 -3.93
CA PRO A 121 -28.85 -4.20 -3.82
C PRO A 121 -29.33 -5.66 -3.86
N GLN A 122 -28.63 -6.52 -4.60
CA GLN A 122 -28.83 -7.98 -4.66
C GLN A 122 -27.71 -8.76 -3.95
N GLY A 123 -26.91 -8.11 -3.11
CA GLY A 123 -25.81 -8.73 -2.38
C GLY A 123 -26.27 -9.55 -1.17
N SER A 124 -25.41 -10.45 -0.73
CA SER A 124 -25.57 -11.17 0.54
C SER A 124 -25.19 -10.29 1.73
N ASP A 125 -25.46 -10.79 2.94
CA ASP A 125 -24.94 -10.19 4.16
C ASP A 125 -23.39 -10.17 4.13
N VAL A 126 -22.83 -9.03 4.51
CA VAL A 126 -21.38 -8.82 4.69
C VAL A 126 -21.01 -8.59 6.15
N TYR A 127 -21.99 -8.46 7.05
CA TYR A 127 -21.77 -8.15 8.47
C TYR A 127 -21.39 -9.37 9.32
N ALA A 128 -21.95 -10.54 9.00
CA ALA A 128 -21.68 -11.76 9.75
C ALA A 128 -20.18 -12.08 9.82
N GLY A 129 -19.71 -12.35 11.04
CA GLY A 129 -18.34 -12.76 11.31
C GLY A 129 -17.29 -11.65 11.29
N VAL A 130 -17.65 -10.38 11.06
CA VAL A 130 -16.69 -9.27 11.15
C VAL A 130 -16.33 -9.03 12.63
N PRO A 131 -15.04 -9.15 13.03
CA PRO A 131 -14.59 -8.82 14.38
C PRO A 131 -14.43 -7.31 14.52
N LYS A 132 -15.14 -6.67 15.47
CA LYS A 132 -15.11 -5.21 15.64
C LYS A 132 -14.24 -4.82 16.82
N VAL A 133 -13.33 -3.88 16.61
CA VAL A 133 -12.63 -3.21 17.70
C VAL A 133 -13.42 -1.95 18.11
N PRO A 134 -13.80 -1.79 19.38
CA PRO A 134 -14.51 -0.60 19.84
C PRO A 134 -13.68 0.67 19.63
N PHE A 135 -14.30 1.71 19.09
CA PHE A 135 -13.62 3.00 18.88
C PHE A 135 -13.12 3.66 20.17
N ASN A 136 -13.66 3.30 21.34
CA ASN A 136 -13.16 3.80 22.62
C ASN A 136 -11.70 3.40 22.91
N PHE A 137 -11.12 2.47 22.14
CA PHE A 137 -9.72 2.08 22.24
C PHE A 137 -8.77 3.00 21.45
N LEU A 138 -9.30 3.82 20.54
CA LEU A 138 -8.54 4.77 19.73
C LEU A 138 -9.26 6.11 19.75
N SER A 139 -8.75 7.08 20.50
CA SER A 139 -9.12 8.48 20.32
C SER A 139 -8.84 8.87 18.87
N ILE A 140 -9.88 8.93 18.03
CA ILE A 140 -9.83 9.36 16.61
C ILE A 140 -9.70 10.90 16.53
N ASP A 141 -8.96 11.48 17.48
CA ASP A 141 -8.57 12.88 17.43
C ASP A 141 -7.23 12.89 16.70
N ASN A 142 -7.31 12.90 15.37
CA ASN A 142 -6.23 12.69 14.40
C ASN A 142 -5.94 11.22 14.10
N MET A 143 -5.79 10.96 12.80
CA MET A 143 -5.57 9.67 12.16
C MET A 143 -4.18 9.09 12.48
N ASP A 144 -3.80 9.05 13.76
CA ASP A 144 -2.57 8.43 14.23
C ASP A 144 -2.78 6.92 14.39
N ILE A 145 -3.09 6.25 13.26
CA ILE A 145 -2.92 4.79 13.12
C ILE A 145 -1.41 4.43 13.16
N GLU A 146 -0.54 5.40 13.36
CA GLU A 146 0.92 5.28 13.26
C GLU A 146 1.60 4.73 14.53
N TYR A 147 0.90 4.60 15.67
CA TYR A 147 1.59 4.23 16.92
C TYR A 147 1.54 2.76 17.37
N SER A 148 0.85 1.86 16.65
CA SER A 148 0.68 0.48 17.16
C SER A 148 1.19 -0.66 16.29
N LEU A 149 1.49 -0.48 15.00
CA LEU A 149 1.77 -1.63 14.14
C LEU A 149 3.04 -1.40 13.29
N PRO A 150 4.13 -2.16 13.53
CA PRO A 150 5.40 -2.03 12.80
C PRO A 150 5.35 -2.41 11.30
N TYR A 151 4.18 -2.49 10.68
CA TYR A 151 3.99 -3.28 9.46
C TYR A 151 3.28 -2.50 8.35
N ARG A 152 3.46 -2.96 7.11
CA ARG A 152 2.95 -2.33 5.88
C ARG A 152 1.41 -2.36 5.86
N ILE A 153 0.78 -1.25 6.25
CA ILE A 153 -0.67 -1.11 6.41
C ILE A 153 -1.31 -0.78 5.05
N MET A 154 -2.28 -1.59 4.62
CA MET A 154 -3.27 -1.15 3.63
C MET A 154 -4.42 -0.49 4.38
N VAL A 155 -4.51 0.85 4.31
CA VAL A 155 -5.68 1.60 4.80
C VAL A 155 -6.68 1.68 3.65
N LEU A 156 -7.83 1.04 3.81
CA LEU A 156 -9.00 1.30 2.96
C LEU A 156 -9.86 2.34 3.70
N MET A 157 -9.91 3.57 3.16
CA MET A 157 -10.82 4.64 3.60
C MET A 157 -12.04 4.70 2.69
#